data_AF-A0A432XS41-F1
#
_entry.id   AF-A0A432XS41-F1
#
_cell.length_a   1.000
_cell.length_b   1.000
_cell.length_c   1.000
_cell.angle_alpha   90.00
_cell.angle_beta   90.00
_cell.angle_gamma   90.00
#
_symmetry.space_group_name_H-M   'P 1'
#
loop_
_entity.id
_entity.type
_entity.pdbx_description
1 polymer ?
#
loop_
_entity_poly.entity_id
_entity_poly.type
_entity_poly.pdbx_seq_one_letter_code
_entity_poly.pdbx_strand_id
1 'polypeptide(L)'
;MSFIIQQLSWHKRRKATVEPQPVSISVPDFKKEVNHFCTVEVTFDNGEVVKLSGRVTQHPITGVWSINGINAKGQSVSARYEETSDDDKFRASTTKTSP
;
A
#
# COMPACT_ATOMS: atom_id res chain seq x y z
N MET A 1 7.76 8.11 -2.83
CA MET A 1 7.64 6.79 -2.18
C MET A 1 6.18 6.41 -2.25
N SER A 2 5.84 5.41 -3.06
CA SER A 2 4.45 5.05 -3.32
C SER A 2 4.13 3.73 -2.64
N PHE A 3 2.91 3.63 -2.12
CA PHE A 3 2.40 2.42 -1.50
C PHE A 3 1.16 1.98 -2.26
N ILE A 4 1.18 0.75 -2.77
CA ILE A 4 0.02 0.13 -3.39
C ILE A 4 -0.74 -0.60 -2.30
N ILE A 5 -1.96 -0.15 -2.01
CA ILE A 5 -2.87 -0.86 -1.11
C ILE A 5 -3.19 -2.21 -1.74
N GLN A 6 -2.71 -3.28 -1.10
CA GLN A 6 -3.10 -4.62 -1.45
C GLN A 6 -4.47 -4.84 -0.84
N GLN A 7 -5.50 -4.53 -1.61
CA GLN A 7 -6.89 -4.67 -1.19
C GLN A 7 -7.08 -6.11 -0.69
N LEU A 8 -7.20 -6.26 0.64
CA LEU A 8 -7.51 -7.54 1.26
C LEU A 8 -8.97 -7.81 0.95
N SER A 9 -9.24 -8.42 -0.21
CA SER A 9 -10.55 -8.88 -0.62
C SER A 9 -10.97 -10.07 0.25
N TRP A 10 -11.19 -9.83 1.55
CA TRP A 10 -11.68 -10.82 2.50
C TRP A 10 -13.20 -11.03 2.36
N HIS A 11 -13.85 -10.37 1.39
CA HIS A 11 -15.30 -10.36 1.11
C HIS A 11 -15.92 -11.73 0.71
N LYS A 12 -15.33 -12.88 1.04
CA LYS A 12 -16.09 -14.13 1.02
C LYS A 12 -16.88 -14.28 2.32
N ARG A 13 -18.15 -13.85 2.22
CA ARG A 13 -19.36 -14.31 2.93
C ARG A 13 -19.67 -13.64 4.28
N ARG A 14 -20.37 -12.48 4.25
CA ARG A 14 -21.77 -12.30 4.71
C ARG A 14 -22.15 -10.80 4.82
N LYS A 15 -23.16 -10.38 4.05
CA LYS A 15 -23.96 -9.13 4.07
C LYS A 15 -23.20 -7.80 3.87
N ALA A 16 -23.65 -7.03 2.87
CA ALA A 16 -23.15 -5.70 2.53
C ALA A 16 -23.49 -4.68 3.63
N THR A 17 -22.65 -4.60 4.66
CA THR A 17 -22.47 -3.34 5.38
C THR A 17 -21.51 -2.52 4.53
N VAL A 18 -21.88 -1.29 4.17
CA VAL A 18 -21.04 -0.35 3.42
C VAL A 18 -19.88 0.06 4.34
N GLU A 19 -18.85 -0.78 4.43
CA GLU A 19 -17.62 -0.44 5.10
C GLU A 19 -16.78 0.44 4.16
N PRO A 20 -16.26 1.56 4.65
CA PRO A 20 -15.54 2.51 3.82
C PRO A 20 -14.25 1.87 3.27
N GLN A 21 -13.92 2.13 2.00
CA GLN A 21 -12.73 1.57 1.36
C GLN A 21 -11.52 2.48 1.56
N PRO A 22 -10.32 1.93 1.84
CA PRO A 22 -9.11 2.73 1.95
C PRO A 22 -8.71 3.24 0.56
N VAL A 23 -8.65 4.57 0.38
CA VAL A 23 -8.31 5.23 -0.88
C VAL A 23 -6.86 5.69 -0.93
N SER A 24 -6.28 6.07 0.22
CA SER A 24 -4.89 6.48 0.28
C SER A 24 -4.25 6.07 1.60
N ILE A 25 -2.92 5.91 1.57
CA ILE A 25 -2.11 5.51 2.71
C ILE A 25 -0.87 6.40 2.77
N SER A 26 -0.56 6.89 3.96
CA SER A 26 0.63 7.66 4.28
C SER A 26 1.34 7.04 5.47
N VAL A 27 2.65 6.84 5.37
CA VAL A 27 3.47 6.23 6.42
C VAL A 27 4.69 7.13 6.66
N PRO A 28 4.57 8.15 7.53
CA PRO A 28 5.65 9.12 7.75
C PRO A 28 6.89 8.49 8.39
N ASP A 29 6.69 7.47 9.24
CA ASP A 29 7.77 6.79 9.99
C ASP A 29 8.30 5.54 9.28
N PHE A 30 8.12 5.45 7.95
CA PHE A 30 8.54 4.28 7.21
C PHE A 30 10.06 4.11 7.21
N LYS A 31 10.52 2.92 7.60
CA LYS A 31 11.92 2.49 7.46
C LYS A 31 11.95 1.12 6.83
N LYS A 32 12.91 0.90 5.92
CA LYS A 32 13.20 -0.41 5.31
C LYS A 32 13.94 -1.31 6.32
N GLU A 33 13.29 -1.61 7.43
CA GLU A 33 13.80 -2.44 8.50
C GLU A 33 12.75 -3.49 8.86
N VAL A 34 13.18 -4.76 8.92
CA VAL A 34 12.28 -5.87 9.20
C VAL A 34 11.79 -5.78 10.64
N ASN A 35 10.48 -5.96 10.84
CA ASN A 35 9.80 -5.81 12.13
C ASN A 35 9.80 -4.38 12.70
N HIS A 36 10.14 -3.37 11.89
CA HIS A 36 9.98 -1.98 12.31
C HIS A 36 8.49 -1.65 12.50
N PHE A 37 8.17 -1.03 13.63
CA PHE A 37 6.84 -0.54 13.93
C PHE A 37 6.68 0.87 13.39
N CYS A 38 5.60 1.11 12.65
CA CYS A 38 5.33 2.41 12.02
C CYS A 38 3.87 2.80 12.19
N THR A 39 3.58 4.09 12.11
CA THR A 39 2.22 4.60 12.09
C THR A 39 1.74 4.68 10.65
N VAL A 40 0.61 4.03 10.36
CA VAL A 40 0.00 3.99 9.03
C VAL A 40 -1.25 4.84 9.06
N GLU A 41 -1.24 5.98 8.38
CA GLU A 41 -2.40 6.84 8.22
C GLU A 41 -3.14 6.44 6.96
N VAL A 42 -4.39 5.99 7.11
CA VAL A 42 -5.23 5.54 6.01
C VAL A 42 -6.37 6.51 5.85
N THR A 43 -6.51 7.07 4.65
CA THR A 43 -7.70 7.83 4.27
C THR A 43 -8.67 6.89 3.58
N PHE A 44 -9.91 6.94 4.02
CA PHE A 44 -11.02 6.19 3.46
C PHE A 44 -11.85 7.03 2.49
N ASP A 45 -12.63 6.35 1.62
CA ASP A 45 -13.50 6.97 0.61
C ASP A 45 -14.55 7.93 1.19
N ASN A 46 -14.98 7.68 2.42
CA ASN A 46 -15.87 8.56 3.19
C ASN A 46 -15.18 9.83 3.73
N GLY A 47 -13.88 10.00 3.51
CA GLY A 47 -13.05 11.10 4.04
C GLY A 47 -12.54 10.87 5.47
N GLU A 48 -12.82 9.71 6.08
CA GLU A 48 -12.31 9.35 7.40
C GLU A 48 -10.81 9.05 7.31
N VAL A 49 -10.04 9.61 8.24
CA VAL A 49 -8.61 9.30 8.38
C VAL A 49 -8.41 8.51 9.65
N VAL A 50 -7.88 7.30 9.51
CA VAL A 50 -7.62 6.39 10.64
C VAL A 50 -6.14 6.12 10.74
N LYS A 51 -5.64 6.10 11.98
CA LYS A 51 -4.28 5.69 12.30
C LYS A 51 -4.28 4.21 12.66
N LEU A 52 -3.49 3.43 11.94
CA LEU A 52 -3.27 2.01 12.18
C LEU A 52 -1.84 1.80 12.69
N SER A 53 -1.67 0.83 13.59
CA SER A 53 -0.35 0.38 14.00
C SER A 53 0.18 -0.58 12.94
N GLY A 54 1.21 -0.15 12.23
CA GLY A 54 1.85 -0.85 11.13
C GLY A 54 3.09 -1.63 11.54
N ARG A 55 3.34 -2.75 10.86
CA ARG A 55 4.63 -3.44 10.90
C ARG A 55 5.20 -3.58 9.50
N VAL A 56 6.46 -3.21 9.35
CA VAL A 56 7.22 -3.40 8.12
C VAL A 56 7.70 -4.83 8.03
N THR A 57 7.47 -5.43 6.87
CA THR A 57 7.87 -6.80 6.54
C THR A 57 8.58 -6.80 5.20
N GLN A 58 9.54 -7.70 5.03
CA GLN A 58 10.20 -7.91 3.75
C GLN A 58 9.95 -9.34 3.31
N HIS A 59 9.58 -9.52 2.05
CA HIS A 59 9.46 -10.83 1.46
C HIS A 59 10.87 -11.44 1.29
N PRO A 60 11.17 -12.62 1.86
CA PRO A 60 12.54 -13.16 1.91
C PRO A 60 13.09 -13.55 0.53
N ILE A 61 12.22 -13.90 -0.43
CA ILE A 61 12.61 -14.31 -1.78
C ILE A 61 12.70 -13.11 -2.74
N THR A 62 11.64 -12.30 -2.84
CA THR A 62 11.55 -11.18 -3.80
C THR A 62 12.16 -9.88 -3.29
N GLY A 63 12.50 -9.79 -2.00
CA GLY A 63 13.04 -8.57 -1.37
C GLY A 63 12.03 -7.42 -1.25
N VAL A 64 10.77 -7.66 -1.63
CA VAL A 64 9.70 -6.65 -1.63
C VAL A 64 9.34 -6.25 -0.22
N TRP A 65 9.26 -4.94 0.01
CA TRP A 65 8.83 -4.37 1.27
C TRP A 65 7.30 -4.22 1.30
N SER A 66 6.69 -4.60 2.41
CA SER A 66 5.26 -4.47 2.65
C SER A 66 4.99 -4.02 4.08
N ILE A 67 3.89 -3.31 4.27
CA ILE A 67 3.43 -2.81 5.55
C ILE A 67 2.06 -3.42 5.83
N ASN A 68 1.90 -3.98 7.03
CA ASN A 68 0.62 -4.48 7.51
C ASN A 68 0.18 -3.64 8.70
N GLY A 69 -0.92 -2.91 8.55
CA GLY A 69 -1.53 -2.08 9.58
C GLY A 69 -2.78 -2.72 10.16
N ILE A 70 -2.96 -2.61 11.48
CA ILE A 70 -4.20 -3.01 12.17
C ILE A 70 -4.53 -2.04 13.31
N ASN A 71 -5.81 -1.88 13.62
CA ASN A 71 -6.27 -1.15 14.82
C ASN A 71 -7.13 -2.01 15.75
N ALA A 72 -7.44 -1.45 16.93
CA ALA A 72 -8.29 -2.09 17.93
C ALA A 72 -9.74 -2.31 17.48
N LYS A 73 -10.21 -1.60 16.44
CA LYS A 73 -11.53 -1.80 15.83
C LYS A 73 -11.57 -2.99 14.88
N GLY A 74 -10.45 -3.67 14.65
CA GLY A 74 -10.34 -4.79 13.70
C GLY A 74 -10.18 -4.37 12.24
N GLN A 75 -10.01 -3.08 11.95
CA GLN A 75 -9.68 -2.60 10.62
C GLN A 75 -8.22 -2.91 10.33
N SER A 76 -7.95 -3.48 9.16
CA SER A 76 -6.60 -3.83 8.73
C SER A 76 -6.35 -3.44 7.29
N VAL A 77 -5.11 -3.07 6.97
CA VAL A 77 -4.67 -2.69 5.63
C VAL A 77 -3.32 -3.33 5.37
N SER A 78 -3.18 -3.94 4.20
CA SER A 78 -1.88 -4.35 3.67
C SER A 78 -1.51 -3.39 2.55
N ALA A 79 -0.26 -2.92 2.56
CA ALA A 79 0.26 -2.09 1.49
C ALA A 79 1.65 -2.57 1.09
N ARG A 80 1.88 -2.65 -0.22
CA ARG A 80 3.18 -2.97 -0.79
C ARG A 80 3.92 -1.66 -1.07
N TYR A 81 5.18 -1.60 -0.65
CA TYR A 81 6.08 -0.51 -1.05
C TYR A 81 6.44 -0.70 -2.52
N GLU A 82 6.19 0.33 -3.31
CA GLU A 82 6.66 0.45 -4.67
C GLU A 82 7.68 1.58 -4.71
N GLU A 83 8.93 1.18 -4.94
CA GLU A 83 9.98 2.14 -5.29
C GLU A 83 9.65 2.59 -6.70
N THR A 84 8.92 3.70 -6.82
CA THR A 84 8.77 4.40 -8.10
C THR A 84 10.17 4.81 -8.54
N SER A 85 10.80 3.91 -9.30
CA SER A 85 12.00 4.19 -10.03
C SER A 85 11.51 4.97 -11.24
N ASP A 86 11.74 6.28 -11.23
CA ASP A 86 11.45 7.20 -12.35
C ASP A 86 12.19 6.82 -13.66
N ASP A 87 12.96 5.73 -13.67
CA ASP A 87 13.78 5.25 -14.80
C ASP A 87 13.01 4.55 -15.94
N ASP A 88 11.72 4.24 -15.81
CA ASP A 88 10.94 3.61 -16.90
C ASP A 88 10.10 4.59 -17.73
N LYS A 89 10.56 5.85 -17.85
CA LYS A 89 9.97 6.85 -18.78
C LYS A 89 10.75 7.07 -20.07
N PHE A 90 11.87 6.38 -20.29
CA PHE A 90 12.73 6.66 -21.44
C PHE A 90 12.72 5.64 -22.59
N ARG A 91 11.86 4.60 -22.57
CA ARG A 91 11.88 3.55 -23.63
C ARG A 91 10.66 3.50 -24.55
N ALA A 92 10.11 4.66 -24.93
CA ALA A 92 9.13 4.73 -26.01
C ALA A 92 9.34 5.97 -26.90
N SER A 93 10.49 6.07 -27.58
CA SER A 93 10.70 7.08 -28.64
C SER A 93 11.80 6.67 -29.63
N THR A 94 11.65 5.53 -30.29
CA THR A 94 12.33 5.16 -31.55
C THR A 94 11.45 4.07 -32.17
N THR A 95 10.96 4.08 -33.40
CA THR A 95 11.34 4.73 -34.65
C THR A 95 10.19 4.47 -35.62
N LYS A 96 9.65 5.50 -36.30
CA LYS A 96 8.92 5.29 -37.56
C LYS A 96 9.21 6.45 -38.51
N THR A 97 10.35 6.34 -39.18
CA THR A 97 10.64 7.09 -40.40
C THR A 97 10.74 6.07 -41.52
N SER A 98 9.68 5.98 -42.32
CA SER A 98 9.64 5.24 -43.58
C SER A 98 10.23 6.12 -44.69
N PRO A 99 11.07 5.58 -45.58
CA PRO A 99 11.10 5.99 -46.97
C PRO A 99 10.02 5.28 -47.80
#